data_AF-A0A6N6M620-F1
#
_entry.id   AF-A0A6N6M620-F1
#
_cell.length_a   1.000
_cell.length_b   1.000
_cell.length_c   1.000
_cell.angle_alpha   90.00
_cell.angle_beta   90.00
_cell.angle_gamma   90.00
#
_symmetry.space_group_name_H-M   'P 1'
#
loop_
_entity.id
_entity.type
_entity.pdbx_description
1 polymer ?
#
loop_
_entity_poly.entity_id
_entity_poly.type
_entity_poly.pdbx_seq_one_letter_code
_entity_poly.pdbx_strand_id
1 'polypeptide(L)'
;MFLVVPFVYLFLCGVVAIFINNSKSLSVWTIFLLSILVTPFVMFVAVPFLPARPKAYCTKKYKCFEVGKSYPYKIKSNRVTVYYDKRYIFPVKVFNDYFSIVTSSQISSK
;
A
#
# COMPACT_ATOMS: atom_id res chain seq x y z
N MET A 1 -12.38 -9.63 11.19
CA MET A 1 -11.51 -8.51 10.76
C MET A 1 -12.29 -7.38 10.10
N PHE A 2 -13.24 -7.66 9.20
CA PHE A 2 -14.06 -6.63 8.53
C PHE A 2 -14.92 -5.74 9.46
N LEU A 3 -15.41 -6.28 10.59
CA LEU A 3 -16.18 -5.50 11.57
C LEU A 3 -15.37 -4.40 12.27
N VAL A 4 -14.04 -4.51 12.35
CA VAL A 4 -13.19 -3.55 13.08
C VAL A 4 -12.95 -2.28 12.27
N VAL A 5 -12.96 -2.40 10.94
CA VAL A 5 -12.67 -1.31 9.99
C VAL A 5 -13.60 -0.10 10.17
N PRO A 6 -14.95 -0.24 10.24
CA PRO A 6 -15.83 0.91 10.42
C PRO A 6 -15.63 1.62 11.76
N PHE A 7 -15.35 0.89 12.85
CA PHE A 7 -15.10 1.51 14.16
C PHE A 7 -13.79 2.29 14.20
N VAL A 8 -12.72 1.73 13.62
CA VAL A 8 -11.42 2.43 13.51
C VAL A 8 -11.56 3.68 12.64
N TYR A 9 -12.35 3.60 11.56
CA TYR A 9 -12.63 4.74 10.70
C TYR A 9 -13.37 5.87 11.44
N LEU A 10 -14.48 5.56 12.11
CA LEU A 10 -15.23 6.55 12.89
C LEU A 10 -14.40 7.16 14.01
N PHE A 11 -13.57 6.34 14.69
CA PHE A 11 -12.64 6.80 15.71
C PHE A 11 -11.64 7.82 15.16
N LEU A 12 -11.01 7.53 14.01
CA LEU A 12 -10.07 8.44 13.35
C LEU A 12 -10.73 9.75 12.93
N CYS A 13 -11.95 9.70 12.35
CA CYS A 13 -12.71 10.91 12.03
C CYS A 13 -13.01 11.75 13.28
N GLY A 14 -13.31 11.10 14.42
CA GLY A 14 -13.52 11.77 15.70
C GLY A 14 -12.26 12.47 16.21
N VAL A 15 -11.11 11.81 16.15
CA VAL A 15 -9.81 12.39 16.54
C VAL A 15 -9.50 13.63 15.67
N VAL A 16 -9.67 13.52 14.35
CA VAL A 16 -9.46 14.64 13.42
C VAL A 16 -10.40 15.81 13.73
N ALA A 17 -11.68 15.53 14.01
CA ALA A 17 -12.64 16.56 14.36
C ALA A 17 -12.28 17.30 15.67
N ILE A 18 -11.80 16.58 16.69
CA ILE A 18 -11.34 17.17 17.96
C ILE A 18 -10.10 18.03 17.72
N PHE A 19 -9.13 17.57 16.93
CA PHE A 19 -7.92 18.32 16.61
C PHE A 19 -8.20 19.62 15.84
N ILE A 20 -9.11 19.59 14.87
CA ILE A 20 -9.46 20.76 14.04
C ILE A 20 -10.38 21.74 14.80
N ASN A 21 -11.26 21.25 15.67
CA ASN A 21 -12.15 22.10 16.49
C ASN A 21 -11.37 23.08 17.39
N ASN A 22 -10.11 22.80 17.68
CA ASN A 22 -9.24 23.74 18.40
C ASN A 22 -9.02 25.07 17.67
N SER A 23 -9.37 25.17 16.37
CA SER A 23 -9.37 26.41 15.56
C SER A 23 -10.68 27.22 15.62
N LYS A 24 -11.58 26.93 16.58
CA LYS A 24 -12.64 27.80 17.14
C LYS A 24 -13.81 28.28 16.28
N SER A 25 -13.93 27.96 14.99
CA SER A 25 -15.04 28.51 14.16
C SER A 25 -16.21 27.54 13.90
N LEU A 26 -16.01 26.22 14.03
CA LEU A 26 -16.98 25.21 13.63
C LEU A 26 -17.24 24.21 14.76
N SER A 27 -18.49 23.78 14.93
CA SER A 27 -18.85 22.71 15.88
C SER A 27 -18.14 21.40 15.50
N VAL A 28 -17.65 20.67 16.51
CA VAL A 28 -17.02 19.34 16.37
C VAL A 28 -17.86 18.42 15.48
N TRP A 29 -19.19 18.46 15.63
CA TRP A 29 -20.12 17.63 14.86
C TRP A 29 -20.10 17.95 13.37
N THR A 30 -19.97 19.22 13.00
CA THR A 30 -19.88 19.65 11.60
C THR A 30 -18.57 19.17 10.98
N ILE A 31 -17.46 19.30 11.71
CA ILE A 31 -16.14 18.85 11.25
C ILE A 31 -16.11 17.32 11.12
N PHE A 32 -16.75 16.60 12.04
CA PHE A 32 -16.87 15.15 12.00
C PHE A 32 -17.65 14.67 10.78
N LEU A 33 -18.84 15.25 10.52
CA LEU A 33 -19.64 14.93 9.33
C LEU A 33 -18.89 15.23 8.04
N LEU A 34 -18.22 16.39 7.98
CA LEU A 34 -17.39 16.77 6.84
C LEU A 34 -16.24 15.78 6.63
N SER A 35 -15.58 15.35 7.71
CA SER A 35 -14.48 14.38 7.65
C SER A 35 -14.94 13.04 7.10
N ILE A 36 -16.11 12.54 7.52
CA ILE A 36 -16.67 11.29 7.00
C ILE A 36 -16.93 11.36 5.49
N LEU A 37 -17.40 12.51 5.01
CA LEU A 37 -17.79 12.71 3.62
C LEU A 37 -16.58 12.95 2.70
N VAL A 38 -15.57 13.67 3.20
CA VAL A 38 -14.37 14.05 2.45
C VAL A 38 -13.31 12.94 2.44
N THR A 39 -13.17 12.15 3.50
CA THR A 39 -12.16 11.07 3.58
C THR A 39 -12.21 10.06 2.43
N PRO A 40 -13.36 9.53 1.98
CA PRO A 40 -13.39 8.61 0.84
C PRO A 40 -12.96 9.30 -0.46
N PHE A 41 -13.29 10.58 -0.64
CA PHE A 41 -12.83 11.37 -1.78
C PHE A 41 -11.33 11.59 -1.75
N VAL A 42 -10.77 11.96 -0.59
CA VAL A 42 -9.32 12.10 -0.39
C VAL A 42 -8.60 10.78 -0.65
N MET A 43 -9.13 9.66 -0.19
CA MET A 43 -8.57 8.33 -0.48
C MET A 43 -8.61 8.03 -1.98
N PHE A 44 -9.74 8.29 -2.64
CA PHE A 44 -9.87 8.06 -4.08
C PHE A 44 -8.85 8.88 -4.89
N VAL A 45 -8.65 10.14 -4.52
CA VAL A 45 -7.67 11.02 -5.17
C VAL A 45 -6.23 10.63 -4.79
N ALA A 46 -5.95 10.25 -3.54
CA ALA A 46 -4.60 9.96 -3.06
C ALA A 46 -4.08 8.58 -3.48
N VAL A 47 -4.96 7.57 -3.61
CA VAL A 47 -4.59 6.20 -4.01
C VAL A 47 -3.77 6.13 -5.30
N PRO A 48 -4.10 6.81 -6.41
CA PRO A 48 -3.28 6.78 -7.62
C PRO A 48 -1.90 7.44 -7.44
N PHE A 49 -1.74 8.37 -6.49
CA PHE A 49 -0.45 8.98 -6.18
C PHE A 49 0.40 8.16 -5.20
N LEU A 50 -0.18 7.16 -4.54
CA LEU A 50 0.60 6.26 -3.69
C LEU A 50 1.46 5.36 -4.57
N PRO A 51 2.79 5.30 -4.34
CA PRO A 51 3.67 4.51 -5.17
C PRO A 51 3.28 3.03 -5.07
N ALA A 52 2.79 2.48 -6.19
CA ALA A 52 2.53 1.06 -6.32
C ALA A 52 3.83 0.31 -6.02
N ARG A 53 3.83 -0.53 -4.98
CA ARG A 53 5.02 -1.31 -4.63
C ARG A 53 5.27 -2.30 -5.77
N PRO A 54 6.46 -2.27 -6.41
CA PRO A 54 6.73 -3.17 -7.51
C PRO A 54 6.72 -4.61 -7.00
N LYS A 55 6.10 -5.50 -7.79
CA LYS A 55 5.93 -6.91 -7.48
C LYS A 55 6.66 -7.76 -8.51
N ALA A 56 7.15 -8.91 -8.08
CA ALA A 56 7.77 -9.91 -8.94
C ALA A 56 7.15 -11.28 -8.66
N TYR A 57 6.93 -12.07 -9.71
CA TYR A 57 6.48 -13.46 -9.57
C TYR A 57 7.68 -14.36 -9.38
N CYS A 58 7.58 -15.30 -8.44
CA CYS A 58 8.54 -16.38 -8.32
C CYS A 58 8.27 -17.39 -9.46
N THR A 59 9.25 -17.59 -10.35
CA THR A 59 9.14 -18.49 -11.51
C THR A 59 9.65 -19.89 -11.20
N LYS A 60 10.52 -20.02 -10.20
CA LYS A 60 11.16 -21.28 -9.80
C LYS A 60 11.23 -21.38 -8.28
N LYS A 61 10.95 -22.56 -7.73
CA LYS A 61 10.96 -22.78 -6.28
C LYS A 61 12.34 -22.42 -5.72
N TYR A 62 12.38 -21.43 -4.84
CA TYR A 62 13.62 -20.93 -4.26
C TYR A 62 13.40 -20.59 -2.78
N LYS A 63 14.14 -21.27 -1.89
CA LYS A 63 14.00 -21.11 -0.43
C LYS A 63 12.52 -21.27 0.01
N CYS A 64 11.96 -20.22 0.61
CA CYS A 64 10.59 -20.14 1.10
C CYS A 64 9.60 -19.54 0.09
N PHE A 65 10.06 -19.21 -1.13
CA PHE A 65 9.21 -18.59 -2.15
C PHE A 65 8.55 -19.66 -3.01
N GLU A 66 7.23 -19.55 -3.12
CA GLU A 66 6.41 -20.47 -3.90
C GLU A 66 6.25 -19.99 -5.34
N VAL A 67 6.29 -20.93 -6.28
CA VAL A 67 6.13 -20.65 -7.71
C VAL A 67 4.73 -20.09 -7.98
N GLY A 68 4.65 -19.06 -8.82
CA GLY A 68 3.39 -18.42 -9.20
C GLY A 68 2.86 -17.38 -8.20
N LYS A 69 3.49 -17.23 -7.02
CA LYS A 69 3.13 -16.16 -6.08
C LYS A 69 3.87 -14.85 -6.40
N SER A 70 3.17 -13.73 -6.21
CA SER A 70 3.75 -12.38 -6.36
C SER A 70 4.30 -11.88 -5.02
N TYR A 71 5.51 -11.34 -5.07
CA TYR A 71 6.20 -10.81 -3.90
C TYR A 71 6.63 -9.37 -4.15
N PRO A 72 6.34 -8.43 -3.24
CA PRO A 72 6.84 -7.08 -3.36
C PRO A 72 8.37 -7.08 -3.21
N TYR A 73 9.04 -6.23 -3.99
CA TYR A 73 10.50 -6.11 -3.95
C TYR A 73 10.96 -4.65 -3.98
N LYS A 74 12.24 -4.43 -3.65
CA LYS A 74 12.91 -3.14 -3.76
C LYS A 74 14.32 -3.34 -4.26
N ILE A 75 14.70 -2.65 -5.34
CA ILE A 75 16.06 -2.67 -5.88
C ILE A 75 16.84 -1.52 -5.25
N LYS A 76 18.06 -1.81 -4.77
CA LYS A 76 19.03 -0.80 -4.34
C LYS A 76 20.40 -1.17 -4.91
N SER A 77 20.86 -0.40 -5.88
CA SER A 77 22.11 -0.64 -6.62
C SER A 77 22.16 -2.05 -7.21
N ASN A 78 22.93 -2.97 -6.63
CA ASN A 78 23.11 -4.35 -7.12
C ASN A 78 22.46 -5.41 -6.21
N ARG A 79 21.57 -5.00 -5.31
CA ARG A 79 20.86 -5.89 -4.39
C ARG A 79 19.35 -5.67 -4.50
N VAL A 80 18.60 -6.77 -4.46
CA VAL A 80 17.15 -6.78 -4.45
C VAL A 80 16.67 -7.30 -3.10
N THR A 81 15.83 -6.51 -2.43
CA THR A 81 15.16 -6.93 -1.21
C THR A 81 13.76 -7.42 -1.56
N VAL A 82 13.46 -8.69 -1.33
CA VAL A 82 12.13 -9.28 -1.49
C VAL A 82 11.48 -9.41 -0.11
N TYR A 83 10.22 -9.03 0.01
CA TYR A 83 9.48 -9.03 1.27
C TYR A 83 8.52 -10.21 1.31
N TYR A 84 8.74 -11.16 2.23
CA TYR A 84 7.87 -12.30 2.49
C TYR A 84 7.99 -12.76 3.94
N ASP A 85 7.05 -12.37 4.80
CA ASP A 85 7.12 -12.47 6.28
C ASP A 85 8.30 -11.72 6.93
N LYS A 86 9.49 -11.79 6.33
CA LYS A 86 10.74 -11.10 6.65
C LYS A 86 11.33 -10.48 5.38
N ARG A 87 12.45 -9.77 5.53
CA ARG A 87 13.21 -9.15 4.43
C ARG A 87 14.28 -10.11 3.95
N TYR A 88 14.27 -10.48 2.67
CA TYR A 88 15.30 -11.31 2.04
C TYR A 88 16.09 -10.48 1.03
N ILE A 89 17.42 -10.47 1.15
CA ILE A 89 18.30 -9.69 0.29
C ILE A 89 19.03 -10.64 -0.65
N PHE A 90 18.92 -10.39 -1.95
CA PHE A 90 19.56 -11.17 -3.01
C PHE A 90 20.42 -10.26 -3.89
N PRO A 91 21.51 -10.78 -4.49
CA PRO A 91 22.13 -10.17 -5.65
C PRO A 91 21.12 -10.08 -6.82
N VAL A 92 21.20 -9.04 -7.64
CA VAL A 92 20.30 -8.86 -8.81
C VAL A 92 20.33 -10.07 -9.74
N LYS A 93 21.52 -10.68 -9.94
CA LYS A 93 21.66 -11.89 -10.77
C LYS A 93 20.78 -13.04 -10.26
N VAL A 94 20.89 -13.36 -8.97
CA VAL A 94 20.08 -14.41 -8.32
C VAL A 94 18.60 -14.05 -8.39
N PHE A 95 18.23 -12.78 -8.18
CA PHE A 95 16.84 -12.37 -8.28
C PHE A 95 16.27 -12.62 -9.68
N ASN A 96 16.99 -12.27 -10.75
CA ASN A 96 16.53 -12.47 -12.13
C ASN A 96 16.45 -13.95 -12.54
N ASP A 97 17.21 -14.84 -11.89
CA ASP A 97 17.19 -16.28 -12.18
C ASP A 97 15.93 -16.98 -11.62
N TYR A 98 15.35 -16.45 -10.53
CA TYR A 98 14.22 -17.05 -9.80
C TYR A 98 12.93 -16.22 -9.80
N PHE A 99 13.01 -14.92 -10.12
CA PHE A 99 11.88 -14.00 -10.11
C PHE A 99 11.76 -13.26 -11.44
N SER A 100 10.52 -13.14 -11.93
CA SER A 100 10.18 -12.27 -13.06
C SER A 100 9.48 -11.01 -12.57
N ILE A 101 9.94 -9.85 -13.02
CA ILE A 101 9.32 -8.57 -12.68
C ILE A 101 7.96 -8.48 -13.38
N VAL A 102 6.93 -8.07 -12.64
CA VAL A 102 5.63 -7.74 -13.22
C VAL A 102 5.71 -6.34 -13.78
N THR A 103 6.16 -6.21 -15.02
CA THR A 103 6.07 -4.94 -15.73
C THR A 103 4.61 -4.74 -16.09
N SER A 104 3.91 -3.85 -15.37
CA SER A 104 2.53 -3.45 -15.69
C SER A 104 2.48 -2.53 -16.92
N SER A 105 3.20 -2.88 -17.98
CA SER A 105 3.24 -2.17 -19.27
C SER A 105 2.39 -2.86 -20.34
N GLN A 106 1.37 -3.63 -19.93
CA GLN A 106 0.38 -4.25 -20.83
C GLN A 106 -1.08 -3.90 -20.49
N ILE A 107 -1.36 -2.68 -20.04
CA ILE A 107 -2.67 -2.03 -20.24
C ILE A 107 -2.43 -0.55 -20.57
N SER A 108 -1.76 -0.32 -21.70
CA SER A 108 -1.88 0.91 -22.48
C SER A 108 -1.50 0.54 -23.92
N SER A 109 -2.30 -0.34 -24.51
CA SER A 109 -2.36 -0.48 -25.95
C SER A 109 -3.75 -0.02 -26.39
N LYS A 110 -3.75 1.14 -27.04
CA LYS A 110 -4.84 1.79 -27.76
C LYS A 110 -5.88 2.53 -26.92
#